data_AF-A0A9E5DAJ8-F1
#
_entry.id   AF-A0A9E5DAJ8-F1
#
_cell.length_a   1.000
_cell.length_b   1.000
_cell.length_c   1.000
_cell.angle_alpha   90.00
_cell.angle_beta   90.00
_cell.angle_gamma   90.00
#
_symmetry.space_group_name_H-M   'P 1'
#
loop_
_entity.id
_entity.type
_entity.pdbx_description
1 polymer ?
#
loop_
_entity_poly.entity_id
_entity_poly.type
_entity_poly.pdbx_seq_one_letter_code
_entity_poly.pdbx_strand_id
1 'polypeptide(L)'
;YEELLESWGGVPDNLKADFGRWLRQSDDEHKAQAAEAGISLDSGPGAARAAVAELDANVLSDRGVIIAGNPESCINTIKTYEDVGVDQVMLIMQTETIPHDRVMESIELYGKEVIPAFAEAKVA
;
A
#
# COMPACT_ATOMS: atom_id res chain seq x y z
N TYR A 1 14.53 10.97 -4.98
CA TYR A 1 13.38 11.85 -5.27
C TYR A 1 13.78 13.31 -5.38
N GLU A 2 14.76 13.80 -4.61
CA GLU A 2 15.26 15.19 -4.73
C GLU A 2 15.70 15.56 -6.16
N GLU A 3 16.50 14.72 -6.83
CA GLU A 3 16.90 14.94 -8.24
C GLU A 3 15.70 14.96 -9.20
N LEU A 4 14.66 14.16 -8.93
CA LEU A 4 13.43 14.15 -9.74
C LEU A 4 12.65 15.46 -9.55
N LEU A 5 12.53 15.95 -8.32
CA LEU A 5 11.85 17.20 -8.01
C LEU A 5 12.60 18.42 -8.57
N GLU A 6 13.94 18.37 -8.55
CA GLU A 6 14.79 19.39 -9.17
C GLU A 6 14.61 19.40 -10.70
N SER A 7 14.54 18.22 -11.33
CA SER A 7 14.29 18.10 -12.77
C SER A 7 12.93 18.64 -13.22
N TRP A 8 11.96 18.72 -12.31
CA TRP A 8 10.63 19.29 -12.55
C TRP A 8 10.56 20.80 -12.29
N GLY A 9 11.64 21.41 -11.78
CA GLY A 9 11.63 22.80 -11.33
C GLY A 9 10.83 23.02 -10.04
N GLY A 10 10.66 21.97 -9.23
CA GLY A 10 9.78 21.93 -8.07
C GLY A 10 8.56 21.03 -8.27
N VAL A 11 7.72 20.89 -7.23
CA VAL A 11 6.50 20.07 -7.30
C VAL A 11 5.37 20.87 -7.97
N PRO A 12 4.77 20.38 -9.08
CA PRO A 12 3.60 20.99 -9.70
C PRO A 12 2.42 21.12 -8.73
N ASP A 13 1.62 22.18 -8.86
CA ASP A 13 0.55 22.50 -7.89
C ASP A 13 -0.45 21.37 -7.67
N ASN A 14 -0.84 20.67 -8.73
CA ASN A 14 -1.76 19.55 -8.69
C ASN A 14 -1.17 18.28 -8.07
N LEU A 15 0.15 18.23 -7.84
CA LEU A 15 0.87 17.09 -7.27
C LEU A 15 1.45 17.41 -5.88
N LYS A 16 1.18 18.60 -5.33
CA LYS A 16 1.68 19.04 -4.02
C LYS A 16 1.26 18.13 -2.88
N ALA A 17 0.06 17.55 -2.92
CA ALA A 17 -0.42 16.60 -1.91
C ALA A 17 0.37 15.29 -1.93
N ASP A 18 0.70 14.78 -3.13
CA ASP A 18 1.36 13.50 -3.32
C ASP A 18 2.87 13.57 -3.07
N PHE A 19 3.50 14.70 -3.40
CA PHE A 19 4.95 14.86 -3.30
C PHE A 19 5.39 15.77 -2.14
N GLY A 20 4.47 16.44 -1.46
CA GLY A 20 4.76 17.32 -0.33
C GLY A 20 5.53 16.63 0.81
N ARG A 21 5.38 15.31 0.99
CA ARG A 21 6.13 14.52 1.97
C ARG A 21 7.64 14.47 1.71
N TRP A 22 8.06 14.62 0.45
CA TRP A 22 9.47 14.59 0.04
C TRP A 22 10.12 15.96 0.12
N LEU A 23 9.32 17.03 0.16
CA LEU A 23 9.75 18.37 0.59
C LEU A 23 9.79 18.50 2.13
N ARG A 24 9.08 17.62 2.85
CA ARG A 24 8.84 17.62 4.31
C ARG A 24 9.87 16.86 5.16
N GLN A 25 11.03 16.48 4.61
CA GLN A 25 12.01 15.67 5.35
C GLN A 25 12.87 16.44 6.38
N SER A 26 12.60 17.72 6.70
CA SER A 26 13.50 18.49 7.58
C SER A 26 12.98 19.00 8.93
N ASP A 27 11.69 18.97 9.31
CA ASP A 27 11.27 19.64 10.57
C ASP A 27 10.35 18.85 11.51
N ASP A 28 10.79 18.78 12.77
CA ASP A 28 10.14 18.11 13.91
C ASP A 28 8.77 18.67 14.29
N GLU A 29 8.45 19.93 13.94
CA GLU A 29 7.14 20.56 14.20
C GLU A 29 5.97 19.82 13.53
N HIS A 30 6.23 19.15 12.41
CA HIS A 30 5.19 18.51 11.63
C HIS A 30 4.80 17.12 12.13
N LYS A 31 5.62 16.51 12.99
CA LYS A 31 5.27 15.25 13.69
C LYS A 31 4.16 15.49 14.71
N ALA A 32 4.13 16.66 15.36
CA ALA A 32 3.12 17.03 16.34
C ALA A 32 1.75 17.27 15.71
N GLN A 33 1.69 17.98 14.56
CA GLN A 33 0.43 18.24 13.85
C GLN A 33 -0.24 16.98 13.28
N ALA A 34 0.54 15.98 12.88
CA ALA A 34 0.00 14.71 12.41
C ALA A 34 -0.74 13.96 13.54
N ALA A 35 -0.20 13.98 14.76
CA ALA A 35 -0.83 13.33 15.91
C ALA A 35 -2.12 14.04 16.36
N GLU A 36 -2.21 15.36 16.22
CA GLU A 36 -3.36 16.16 16.68
C GLU A 36 -4.58 16.11 15.74
N ALA A 37 -4.37 15.80 14.45
CA ALA A 37 -5.39 15.92 13.41
C ALA A 37 -6.39 14.75 13.30
N GLY A 38 -6.35 13.74 14.18
CA GLY A 38 -7.35 12.67 14.20
C GLY A 38 -7.44 11.92 12.87
N ILE A 39 -6.29 11.40 12.44
CA ILE A 39 -5.98 10.93 11.09
C ILE A 39 -7.04 9.99 10.49
N SER A 40 -7.59 10.40 9.34
CA SER A 40 -8.49 9.56 8.52
C SER A 40 -7.69 8.74 7.50
N LEU A 41 -8.17 7.52 7.22
CA LEU A 41 -7.53 6.55 6.31
C LEU A 41 -7.42 7.07 4.87
N ASP A 42 -8.27 8.03 4.50
CA ASP A 42 -8.31 8.73 3.21
C ASP A 42 -7.33 9.91 3.09
N SER A 43 -6.65 10.29 4.18
CA SER A 43 -5.78 11.49 4.25
C SER A 43 -4.39 11.26 3.63
N GLY A 44 -4.25 10.22 2.82
CA GLY A 44 -3.07 9.91 2.03
C GLY A 44 -2.05 8.99 2.72
N PRO A 45 -0.95 8.64 2.02
CA PRO A 45 -0.04 7.58 2.43
C PRO A 45 0.66 7.81 3.78
N GLY A 46 0.86 9.06 4.20
CA GLY A 46 1.51 9.38 5.48
C GLY A 46 0.60 9.19 6.70
N ALA A 47 -0.68 9.50 6.52
CA ALA A 47 -1.75 9.32 7.50
C ALA A 47 -2.02 7.82 7.74
N ALA A 48 -2.20 7.07 6.66
CA ALA A 48 -2.30 5.62 6.71
C ALA A 48 -1.04 5.00 7.35
N ARG A 49 0.17 5.47 7.00
CA ARG A 49 1.43 4.96 7.56
C ARG A 49 1.55 5.20 9.07
N ALA A 50 1.11 6.34 9.61
CA ALA A 50 1.17 6.60 11.05
C ALA A 50 0.18 5.72 11.84
N ALA A 51 -1.04 5.53 11.33
CA ALA A 51 -2.04 4.65 11.95
C ALA A 51 -1.68 3.16 11.83
N VAL A 52 -0.95 2.79 10.78
CA VAL A 52 -0.49 1.42 10.51
C VAL A 52 0.84 1.09 11.19
N ALA A 53 1.70 2.08 11.46
CA ALA A 53 3.05 1.88 12.02
C ALA A 53 3.08 1.25 13.42
N GLU A 54 2.01 1.42 14.22
CA GLU A 54 1.90 0.79 15.53
C GLU A 54 1.26 -0.60 15.51
N LEU A 55 0.78 -1.06 14.35
CA LEU A 55 0.17 -2.37 14.19
C LEU A 55 1.22 -3.37 13.68
N ASP A 56 1.28 -4.56 14.30
CA ASP A 56 2.15 -5.62 13.79
C ASP A 56 1.60 -6.21 12.48
N ALA A 57 2.48 -6.87 11.73
CA ALA A 57 2.17 -7.41 10.41
C ALA A 57 0.98 -8.39 10.40
N ASN A 58 0.76 -9.15 11.49
CA ASN A 58 -0.38 -10.06 11.56
C ASN A 58 -1.69 -9.28 11.66
N VAL A 59 -1.74 -8.25 12.52
CA VAL A 59 -2.93 -7.39 12.64
C VAL A 59 -3.25 -6.69 11.32
N LEU A 60 -2.22 -6.28 10.56
CA LEU A 60 -2.41 -5.68 9.25
C LEU A 60 -2.97 -6.69 8.22
N SER A 61 -2.48 -7.93 8.25
CA SER A 61 -2.98 -9.00 7.38
C SER A 61 -4.41 -9.41 7.74
N ASP A 62 -4.70 -9.60 9.04
CA ASP A 62 -6.02 -9.98 9.56
C ASP A 62 -7.09 -8.95 9.22
N ARG A 63 -6.72 -7.66 9.16
CA ARG A 63 -7.62 -6.56 8.78
C ARG A 63 -7.69 -6.32 7.27
N GLY A 64 -7.01 -7.13 6.47
CA GLY A 64 -6.93 -6.99 5.02
C GLY A 64 -6.07 -5.83 4.52
N VAL A 65 -5.50 -5.01 5.41
CA VAL A 65 -4.70 -3.82 5.05
C VAL A 65 -3.49 -4.19 4.18
N ILE A 66 -2.91 -5.36 4.45
CA ILE A 66 -1.92 -6.01 3.57
C ILE A 66 -2.42 -7.40 3.18
N ILE A 67 -2.05 -7.86 1.98
CA ILE A 67 -2.34 -9.21 1.52
C ILE A 67 -1.04 -10.00 1.57
N ALA A 68 -0.81 -10.71 2.68
CA ALA A 68 0.46 -11.37 2.97
C ALA A 68 0.26 -12.72 3.68
N GLY A 69 1.21 -13.63 3.51
CA GLY A 69 1.20 -14.97 4.09
C GLY A 69 1.40 -16.06 3.05
N ASN A 70 0.78 -17.22 3.27
CA ASN A 70 0.74 -18.30 2.27
C ASN A 70 -0.36 -18.03 1.21
N PRO A 71 -0.40 -18.81 0.10
CA PRO A 71 -1.40 -18.60 -0.95
C PRO A 71 -2.85 -18.65 -0.45
N GLU A 72 -3.18 -19.59 0.45
CA GLU A 72 -4.52 -19.72 1.03
C GLU A 72 -4.95 -18.46 1.79
N SER A 73 -4.04 -17.89 2.58
CA SER A 73 -4.30 -16.64 3.31
C SER A 73 -4.56 -15.49 2.34
N CYS A 74 -3.76 -15.38 1.27
CA CYS A 74 -3.95 -14.35 0.25
C CYS A 74 -5.30 -14.51 -0.48
N ILE A 75 -5.69 -15.73 -0.83
CA ILE A 75 -7.01 -16.03 -1.44
C ILE A 75 -8.13 -15.61 -0.49
N ASN A 76 -8.05 -15.98 0.78
CA ASN A 76 -9.08 -15.64 1.76
C ASN A 76 -9.21 -14.13 1.94
N THR A 77 -8.11 -13.39 1.99
CA THR A 77 -8.15 -11.92 2.04
C THR A 77 -8.73 -11.31 0.76
N ILE A 78 -8.40 -11.82 -0.43
CA ILE A 78 -8.99 -11.31 -1.68
C ILE A 78 -10.50 -11.60 -1.75
N LYS A 79 -10.96 -12.75 -1.23
CA LYS A 79 -12.39 -13.07 -1.15
C LYS A 79 -13.16 -12.09 -0.28
N THR A 80 -12.58 -11.56 0.80
CA THR A 80 -13.29 -10.53 1.59
C THR A 80 -13.49 -9.23 0.81
N TYR A 81 -12.58 -8.91 -0.13
CA TYR A 81 -12.77 -7.82 -1.07
C TYR A 81 -13.85 -8.13 -2.11
N GLU A 82 -13.84 -9.35 -2.67
CA GLU A 82 -14.88 -9.82 -3.59
C GLU A 82 -16.28 -9.78 -2.94
N ASP A 83 -16.40 -10.20 -1.67
CA ASP A 83 -17.64 -10.21 -0.89
C ASP A 83 -18.28 -8.82 -0.75
N VAL A 84 -17.48 -7.75 -0.77
CA VAL A 84 -17.95 -6.35 -0.74
C VAL A 84 -18.09 -5.72 -2.13
N GLY A 85 -17.94 -6.52 -3.19
CA GLY A 85 -18.16 -6.12 -4.57
C GLY A 85 -16.93 -5.54 -5.28
N VAL A 86 -15.72 -5.72 -4.75
CA VAL A 86 -14.49 -5.37 -5.48
C VAL A 86 -14.27 -6.38 -6.59
N ASP A 87 -14.13 -5.88 -7.82
CA ASP A 87 -13.87 -6.68 -9.03
C ASP A 87 -12.40 -6.59 -9.50
N GLN A 88 -11.61 -5.68 -8.92
CA GLN A 88 -10.22 -5.48 -9.27
C GLN A 88 -9.35 -5.20 -8.03
N VAL A 89 -8.29 -6.00 -7.88
CA VAL A 89 -7.24 -5.80 -6.87
C VAL A 89 -5.92 -5.53 -7.57
N MET A 90 -5.28 -4.41 -7.25
CA MET A 90 -3.94 -4.07 -7.73
C MET A 90 -2.93 -4.21 -6.59
N LEU A 91 -1.90 -5.01 -6.82
CA LEU A 91 -0.91 -5.36 -5.79
C LEU A 91 0.40 -4.60 -6.00
N ILE A 92 0.89 -3.96 -4.94
CA ILE A 92 2.26 -3.44 -4.90
C ILE A 92 3.12 -4.50 -4.21
N MET A 93 3.83 -5.33 -4.99
CA MET A 93 4.71 -6.38 -4.45
C MET A 93 6.15 -5.90 -4.23
N GLN A 94 6.61 -4.96 -5.04
CA GLN A 94 7.96 -4.38 -4.96
C GLN A 94 8.02 -3.21 -3.97
N THR A 95 7.70 -3.47 -2.71
CA THR A 95 7.75 -2.42 -1.68
C THR A 95 9.17 -2.25 -1.15
N GLU A 96 9.63 -1.00 -1.12
CA GLU A 96 10.86 -0.57 -0.44
C GLU A 96 12.12 -1.38 -0.80
N THR A 97 12.64 -2.15 0.16
CA THR A 97 13.93 -2.85 0.10
C THR A 97 13.77 -4.36 -0.13
N ILE A 98 12.59 -4.83 -0.59
CA ILE A 98 12.41 -6.24 -0.91
C ILE A 98 13.31 -6.62 -2.09
N PRO A 99 14.19 -7.64 -1.95
CA PRO A 99 15.04 -8.10 -3.04
C PRO A 99 14.24 -8.54 -4.27
N HIS A 100 14.75 -8.25 -5.47
CA HIS A 100 14.05 -8.50 -6.73
C HIS A 100 13.68 -9.98 -6.92
N ASP A 101 14.57 -10.91 -6.59
CA ASP A 101 14.33 -12.36 -6.65
C ASP A 101 13.14 -12.78 -5.79
N ARG A 102 12.97 -12.17 -4.61
CA ARG A 102 11.81 -12.40 -3.74
C ARG A 102 10.51 -11.84 -4.31
N VAL A 103 10.56 -10.68 -4.96
CA VAL A 103 9.40 -10.14 -5.68
C VAL A 103 8.99 -11.11 -6.80
N MET A 104 9.95 -11.59 -7.59
CA MET A 104 9.68 -12.52 -8.69
C MET A 104 9.12 -13.87 -8.21
N GLU A 105 9.65 -14.40 -7.10
CA GLU A 105 9.12 -15.61 -6.44
C GLU A 105 7.65 -15.42 -6.00
N SER A 106 7.31 -14.26 -5.43
CA SER A 106 5.94 -13.95 -5.03
C SER A 106 4.99 -13.82 -6.23
N ILE A 107 5.43 -13.16 -7.31
CA ILE A 107 4.67 -13.05 -8.55
C ILE A 107 4.39 -14.44 -9.14
N GLU A 108 5.40 -15.31 -9.19
CA GLU A 108 5.25 -16.67 -9.71
C GLU A 108 4.27 -17.49 -8.86
N LEU A 109 4.35 -17.38 -7.53
CA LEU A 109 3.43 -18.07 -6.62
C LEU A 109 2.00 -17.56 -6.77
N TYR A 110 1.80 -16.25 -6.92
CA TYR A 110 0.48 -15.67 -7.20
C TYR A 110 -0.11 -16.21 -8.51
N GLY A 111 0.69 -16.27 -9.57
CA GLY A 111 0.27 -16.80 -10.86
C GLY A 111 -0.14 -18.28 -10.82
N LYS A 112 0.55 -19.09 -10.00
CA LYS A 112 0.29 -20.53 -9.90
C LYS A 112 -0.81 -20.90 -8.93
N GLU A 113 -0.90 -20.23 -7.79
CA GLU A 113 -1.70 -20.69 -6.66
C GLU A 113 -2.86 -19.75 -6.32
N VAL A 114 -2.70 -18.43 -6.49
CA VAL A 114 -3.70 -17.44 -6.04
C VAL A 114 -4.67 -17.07 -7.15
N ILE A 115 -4.16 -16.61 -8.29
CA ILE A 115 -4.99 -16.13 -9.42
C ILE A 115 -5.97 -17.22 -9.91
N PRO A 116 -5.59 -18.52 -10.02
CA PRO A 116 -6.51 -19.56 -10.47
C PRO A 116 -7.74 -19.74 -9.56
N ALA A 117 -7.67 -19.36 -8.29
CA ALA A 117 -8.81 -19.45 -7.37
C ALA A 117 -9.97 -18.50 -7.74
N PHE A 118 -9.72 -17.52 -8.61
CA PHE A 118 -10.68 -16.51 -9.07
C PHE A 118 -11.02 -16.64 -10.56
N ALA A 119 -10.69 -17.78 -11.20
CA ALA A 119 -10.90 -17.97 -12.64
C ALA A 119 -12.39 -17.91 -13.06
N GLU A 120 -13.31 -18.19 -12.14
CA GLU A 120 -14.77 -18.10 -12.35
C GLU A 120 -15.37 -16.79 -11.81
N ALA A 121 -14.55 -15.89 -11.25
CA ALA A 121 -15.00 -14.61 -10.75
C ALA A 121 -15.61 -13.80 -11.90
N LYS A 122 -16.80 -13.24 -11.67
CA LYS A 122 -17.51 -12.48 -12.68
C LYS A 122 -17.02 -11.05 -12.65
N VAL A 123 -16.40 -10.60 -13.74
CA VAL A 123 -16.14 -9.17 -13.95
C VAL A 123 -17.49 -8.51 -14.22
N ALA A 124 -17.84 -7.50 -13.41
CA ALA A 124 -19.09 -6.75 -13.51
C ALA A 124 -19.10 -5.80 -14.71
#